data_AF-A0AAD0U3V3-F1
#
_entry.id   AF-A0AAD0U3V3-F1
#
_cell.length_a   1.000
_cell.length_b   1.000
_cell.length_c   1.000
_cell.angle_alpha   90.00
_cell.angle_beta   90.00
_cell.angle_gamma   90.00
#
_symmetry.space_group_name_H-M   'P 1'
#
loop_
_entity.id
_entity.type
_entity.pdbx_description
1 polymer ?
#
loop_
_entity_poly.entity_id
_entity_poly.type
_entity_poly.pdbx_seq_one_letter_code
_entity_poly.pdbx_strand_id
1 'polypeptide(L)'
;MRHIMVLFIFLIAFTLAPSSYAKTVKTHSIIDANEIINNGYICWYDNKRYSEGALVQVHSFTLVCAAKNPQHNNSELIWLKLDKKGNIVYPTKPKTITVN
;
A
#
# COMPACT_ATOMS: atom_id res chain seq x y z
N MET A 1 53.71 4.00 22.24
CA MET A 1 53.67 4.21 20.78
C MET A 1 52.62 3.36 20.08
N ARG A 2 52.66 2.01 20.16
CA ARG A 2 51.69 1.11 19.47
C ARG A 2 50.21 1.32 19.85
N HIS A 3 49.91 1.46 21.14
CA HIS A 3 48.53 1.66 21.62
C HIS A 3 47.96 3.04 21.27
N ILE A 4 48.82 4.06 21.19
CA ILE A 4 48.44 5.43 20.81
C ILE A 4 48.08 5.46 19.31
N MET A 5 48.81 4.72 18.48
CA MET A 5 48.54 4.58 17.04
C MET A 5 47.19 3.90 16.77
N VAL A 6 46.87 2.84 17.52
CA VAL A 6 45.58 2.12 17.39
C VAL A 6 44.40 3.02 17.78
N LEU A 7 44.56 3.82 18.83
CA LEU A 7 43.52 4.74 19.29
C LEU A 7 43.23 5.85 18.27
N PHE A 8 44.27 6.36 17.60
CA PHE A 8 44.13 7.33 16.51
C PHE A 8 43.40 6.76 15.30
N ILE A 9 43.70 5.52 14.90
CA ILE A 9 43.03 4.85 13.77
C ILE A 9 41.53 4.67 14.06
N PHE A 10 41.19 4.31 15.30
CA PHE A 10 39.79 4.14 15.72
C PHE A 10 39.01 5.46 15.69
N LEU A 11 39.66 6.55 16.09
CA LEU A 11 39.06 7.88 16.15
C LEU A 11 38.80 8.46 14.74
N ILE A 12 39.68 8.16 13.78
CA ILE A 12 39.51 8.53 12.36
C ILE A 12 38.37 7.73 11.71
N ALA A 13 38.21 6.45 12.04
CA ALA A 13 37.11 5.64 11.50
C ALA A 13 35.74 6.12 12.00
N PHE A 14 35.65 6.61 13.24
CA PHE A 14 34.40 7.06 13.83
C PHE A 14 33.86 8.36 13.21
N THR A 15 34.72 9.24 12.70
CA THR A 15 34.31 10.51 12.09
C THR A 15 33.82 10.38 10.64
N LEU A 16 34.11 9.26 9.96
CA LEU A 16 33.69 9.01 8.58
C LEU A 16 32.31 8.33 8.46
N ALA A 17 31.70 7.90 9.56
CA ALA A 17 30.44 7.15 9.55
C ALA A 17 29.12 7.95 9.31
N PRO A 18 28.99 9.27 9.59
CA PRO A 18 27.66 9.88 9.65
C PRO A 18 27.03 10.33 8.30
N SER A 19 27.56 9.95 7.14
CA SER A 19 27.03 10.41 5.84
C SER A 19 26.17 9.40 5.08
N SER A 20 25.50 8.46 5.75
CA SER A 20 24.51 7.59 5.11
C SER A 20 23.11 8.19 5.25
N TYR A 21 22.74 9.06 4.32
CA TYR A 21 21.35 9.53 4.17
C TYR A 21 20.62 8.60 3.19
N ALA A 22 19.83 7.67 3.71
CA ALA A 22 18.91 6.88 2.89
C ALA A 22 17.73 7.75 2.47
N LYS A 23 17.84 8.39 1.30
CA LYS A 23 16.70 9.11 0.70
C LYS A 23 15.71 8.07 0.19
N THR A 24 14.57 7.95 0.86
CA THR A 24 13.47 7.10 0.37
C THR A 24 12.97 7.70 -0.94
N VAL A 25 13.40 7.15 -2.07
CA VAL A 25 12.83 7.50 -3.37
C VAL A 25 11.42 6.93 -3.36
N LYS A 26 10.43 7.83 -3.33
CA LYS A 26 9.02 7.48 -3.50
C LYS A 26 8.86 7.09 -4.97
N THR A 27 9.23 5.85 -5.30
CA THR A 27 9.07 5.32 -6.65
C THR A 27 7.59 5.18 -6.90
N HIS A 28 7.03 6.14 -7.64
CA HIS A 28 5.68 5.99 -8.18
C HIS A 28 5.78 4.89 -9.25
N SER A 29 5.12 3.74 -9.01
CA SER A 29 4.97 2.72 -10.03
C SER A 29 4.16 3.32 -11.18
N ILE A 30 4.84 3.60 -12.30
CA ILE A 30 4.17 4.03 -13.53
C ILE A 30 3.56 2.77 -14.13
N ILE A 31 2.26 2.62 -13.97
CA ILE A 31 1.48 1.56 -14.62
C ILE A 31 0.88 2.18 -15.88
N ASP A 32 0.94 1.46 -16.99
CA ASP A 32 0.35 1.92 -18.25
C ASP A 32 -1.16 2.18 -18.05
N ALA A 33 -1.57 3.42 -18.25
CA ALA A 33 -2.96 3.82 -18.08
C ALA A 33 -3.89 3.08 -19.05
N ASN A 34 -3.43 2.74 -20.27
CA ASN A 34 -4.25 2.02 -21.25
C ASN A 34 -4.49 0.56 -20.83
N GLU A 35 -3.53 -0.10 -20.20
CA GLU A 35 -3.70 -1.47 -19.70
C GLU A 35 -4.72 -1.51 -18.55
N ILE A 36 -4.65 -0.54 -17.65
CA ILE A 36 -5.59 -0.39 -16.53
C ILE A 36 -7.02 -0.08 -17.02
N ILE A 37 -7.16 0.80 -18.00
CA ILE A 37 -8.47 1.22 -18.54
C ILE A 37 -9.20 0.04 -19.20
N ASN A 38 -8.47 -0.80 -19.93
CA ASN A 38 -9.07 -1.89 -20.70
C ASN A 38 -9.36 -3.14 -19.87
N ASN A 39 -8.64 -3.37 -18.77
CA ASN A 39 -8.80 -4.58 -17.96
C ASN A 39 -9.78 -4.46 -16.77
N GLY A 40 -10.37 -3.29 -16.51
CA GLY A 40 -11.43 -3.14 -15.49
C GLY A 40 -10.98 -3.28 -14.03
N TYR A 41 -9.67 -3.42 -13.76
CA TYR A 41 -9.11 -3.45 -12.42
C TYR A 41 -8.92 -2.03 -11.86
N ILE A 42 -10.00 -1.25 -11.76
CA ILE A 42 -10.00 0.09 -11.16
C ILE A 42 -11.17 0.32 -10.24
N CYS A 43 -10.93 1.07 -9.17
CA CYS A 43 -11.98 1.69 -8.39
C CYS A 43 -12.11 3.17 -8.76
N TRP A 44 -13.35 3.65 -8.83
CA TRP A 44 -13.65 5.05 -9.08
C TRP A 44 -14.11 5.75 -7.80
N TYR A 45 -13.58 6.94 -7.55
CA TYR A 45 -14.07 7.82 -6.49
C TYR A 45 -13.75 9.28 -6.87
N ASP A 46 -14.69 10.20 -6.66
CA ASP A 46 -14.48 11.63 -6.95
C ASP A 46 -13.92 11.90 -8.37
N ASN A 47 -14.50 11.23 -9.37
CA ASN A 47 -14.07 11.28 -10.78
C ASN A 47 -12.59 10.92 -11.03
N LYS A 48 -11.94 10.24 -10.08
CA LYS A 48 -10.56 9.75 -10.15
C LYS A 48 -10.55 8.23 -10.17
N ARG A 49 -9.53 7.69 -10.85
CA ARG A 49 -9.26 6.25 -10.94
C ARG A 49 -8.22 5.86 -9.91
N TYR A 50 -8.44 4.73 -9.27
CA TYR A 50 -7.58 4.17 -8.24
C TYR A 50 -7.25 2.72 -8.58
N SER A 51 -5.98 2.36 -8.44
CA SER A 51 -5.50 0.99 -8.57
C SER A 51 -5.78 0.19 -7.30
N GLU A 52 -5.57 -1.13 -7.38
CA GLU A 52 -5.57 -2.00 -6.20
C GLU A 52 -4.62 -1.47 -5.12
N GLY A 53 -5.03 -1.61 -3.85
CA GLY A 53 -4.31 -1.15 -2.67
C GLY A 53 -4.50 0.34 -2.35
N ALA A 54 -5.14 1.12 -3.23
CA ALA A 54 -5.40 2.53 -2.97
C ALA A 54 -6.32 2.73 -1.76
N LEU A 55 -6.04 3.77 -0.98
CA LEU A 55 -6.80 4.14 0.21
C LEU A 55 -7.51 5.49 -0.01
N VAL A 56 -8.79 5.55 0.34
CA VAL A 56 -9.60 6.77 0.31
C VAL A 56 -10.34 6.92 1.62
N GLN A 57 -10.25 8.09 2.25
CA GLN A 57 -11.04 8.40 3.43
C GLN A 57 -12.35 9.06 3.02
N VAL A 58 -13.47 8.42 3.36
CA VAL A 58 -14.82 8.91 3.10
C VAL A 58 -15.49 9.15 4.45
N HIS A 59 -15.68 10.42 4.80
CA HIS A 59 -16.23 10.82 6.08
C HIS A 59 -15.46 10.22 7.27
N SER A 60 -16.03 9.23 7.97
CA SER A 60 -15.47 8.63 9.20
C SER A 60 -14.87 7.24 9.00
N PHE A 61 -14.80 6.75 7.76
CA PHE A 61 -14.24 5.43 7.44
C PHE A 61 -13.28 5.50 6.26
N THR A 62 -12.34 4.57 6.25
CA THR A 62 -11.38 4.41 5.16
C THR A 62 -11.84 3.26 4.26
N LEU A 63 -11.79 3.50 2.96
CA LEU A 63 -12.02 2.51 1.93
C LEU A 63 -10.68 2.10 1.32
N VAL A 64 -10.56 0.83 0.96
CA VAL A 64 -9.46 0.27 0.18
C VAL A 64 -9.99 -0.29 -1.13
N CYS A 65 -9.31 0.00 -2.24
CA CYS A 65 -9.62 -0.63 -3.53
C CYS A 65 -8.96 -2.01 -3.54
N ALA A 66 -9.76 -3.08 -3.53
CA ALA A 66 -9.23 -4.44 -3.43
C ALA A 66 -10.15 -5.44 -4.13
N ALA A 67 -9.62 -6.64 -4.39
CA ALA A 67 -10.36 -7.74 -5.00
C ALA A 67 -11.65 -8.05 -4.23
N LYS A 68 -12.79 -8.07 -4.92
CA LYS A 68 -14.09 -8.51 -4.37
C LYS A 68 -14.02 -9.90 -3.78
N ASN A 69 -13.32 -10.81 -4.44
CA ASN A 69 -13.07 -12.18 -3.99
C ASN A 69 -11.56 -12.36 -3.80
N PRO A 70 -11.04 -12.36 -2.55
CA PRO A 70 -9.60 -12.41 -2.31
C PRO A 70 -8.94 -13.74 -2.70
N GLN A 71 -9.76 -14.77 -2.97
CA GLN A 71 -9.29 -16.09 -3.40
C GLN A 71 -9.08 -16.18 -4.92
N HIS A 72 -9.52 -15.18 -5.69
CA HIS A 72 -9.49 -15.21 -7.16
C HIS A 72 -8.51 -14.16 -7.69
N ASN A 73 -7.50 -14.59 -8.46
CA ASN A 73 -6.48 -13.67 -9.01
C ASN A 73 -7.03 -12.67 -10.04
N ASN A 74 -8.13 -13.01 -10.72
CA ASN A 74 -8.80 -12.16 -11.72
C ASN A 74 -10.12 -11.59 -11.17
N SER A 75 -10.21 -11.38 -9.86
CA SER A 75 -11.39 -10.77 -9.26
C SER A 75 -11.48 -9.30 -9.68
N GLU A 76 -12.71 -8.85 -9.96
CA GLU A 76 -13.05 -7.43 -10.04
C GLU A 76 -12.62 -6.69 -8.75
N LEU A 77 -12.15 -5.45 -8.90
CA LEU A 77 -11.82 -4.57 -7.77
C LEU A 77 -13.04 -3.78 -7.32
N ILE A 78 -13.25 -3.70 -6.01
CA ILE A 78 -14.31 -2.89 -5.40
C ILE A 78 -13.78 -2.12 -4.20
N TRP A 79 -14.53 -1.08 -3.79
CA TRP A 79 -14.26 -0.40 -2.53
C TRP A 79 -14.70 -1.27 -1.34
N LEU A 80 -13.73 -1.67 -0.53
CA LEU A 80 -13.96 -2.39 0.72
C LEU A 80 -13.66 -1.49 1.92
N LYS A 81 -14.45 -1.62 2.97
CA LYS A 81 -14.26 -0.83 4.19
C LYS A 81 -13.11 -1.39 5.01
N LEU A 82 -12.27 -0.52 5.55
CA LEU A 82 -11.31 -0.87 6.59
C LEU A 82 -11.95 -0.74 7.98
N ASP A 83 -11.66 -1.71 8.83
CA ASP A 83 -11.95 -1.61 10.26
C ASP A 83 -10.99 -0.64 10.97
N LYS A 84 -11.21 -0.39 12.26
CA LYS A 84 -10.34 0.49 13.07
C LYS A 84 -8.91 -0.02 13.25
N LYS A 85 -8.65 -1.30 12.96
CA LYS A 85 -7.35 -1.96 13.06
C LYS A 85 -6.65 -2.03 11.69
N GLY A 86 -7.29 -1.56 10.62
CA GLY A 86 -6.78 -1.61 9.25
C GLY A 86 -7.08 -2.92 8.49
N ASN A 87 -7.94 -3.78 9.02
CA ASN A 87 -8.35 -5.01 8.31
C ASN A 87 -9.47 -4.72 7.31
N ILE A 88 -9.46 -5.45 6.20
CA ILE A 88 -10.49 -5.35 5.16
C ILE A 88 -11.75 -6.10 5.61
N VAL A 89 -12.89 -5.41 5.60
CA VAL A 89 -14.21 -5.97 5.92
C VAL A 89 -14.93 -6.31 4.63
N TYR A 90 -15.08 -7.60 4.35
CA TYR A 90 -15.81 -8.11 3.19
C TYR A 90 -17.32 -8.17 3.46
N PRO A 91 -18.18 -7.76 2.51
CA PRO A 91 -19.62 -7.89 2.65
C PRO A 91 -20.01 -9.36 2.69
N THR A 92 -20.84 -9.74 3.66
CA THR A 92 -21.41 -11.09 3.72
C THR A 92 -22.52 -11.24 2.68
N LYS A 93 -22.63 -12.44 2.09
CA LYS A 93 -23.70 -12.74 1.13
C LYS A 93 -25.06 -12.53 1.82
N PRO A 94 -26.01 -11.79 1.21
CA PRO A 94 -27.34 -11.64 1.78
C PRO A 94 -28.01 -13.02 1.90
N LYS A 95 -28.70 -13.26 3.02
CA LYS A 95 -29.52 -14.46 3.18
C LYS A 95 -30.69 -14.39 2.20
N THR A 96 -30.89 -15.41 1.37
CA THR A 96 -32.07 -15.51 0.51
C THR A 96 -33.32 -15.52 1.39
N ILE A 97 -34.23 -14.56 1.17
CA ILE A 97 -35.55 -14.57 1.80
C ILE A 97 -36.41 -15.55 0.99
N THR A 98 -36.72 -16.71 1.55
CA THR A 98 -37.77 -17.59 1.01
C THR A 98 -39.12 -17.08 1.50
N VAL A 99 -39.99 -16.68 0.56
CA VAL A 99 -41.41 -16.41 0.83
C VAL A 99 -42.14 -17.75 0.70
N ASN A 100 -42.86 -18.16 1.75
CA ASN A 100 -43.75 -19.32 1.76
C ASN A 100 -45.19 -18.88 1.55
#